data_AF-A0A848YFN9-F1
#
_entry.id   AF-A0A848YFN9-F1
#
_cell.length_a   1.000
_cell.length_b   1.000
_cell.length_c   1.000
_cell.angle_alpha   90.00
_cell.angle_beta   90.00
_cell.angle_gamma   90.00
#
_symmetry.space_group_name_H-M   'P 1'
#
loop_
_entity.id
_entity.type
_entity.pdbx_description
1 polymer ?
#
loop_
_entity_poly.entity_id
_entity_poly.type
_entity_poly.pdbx_seq_one_letter_code
_entity_poly.pdbx_strand_id
1 'polypeptide(L)' 'EMLKVEEAYALIRSGKVPAYEAIFASEDAKEGPLAFAEGREPKWSGQ' A
#
# COMPACT_ATOMS: atom_id res chain seq x y z
N GLU A 1 -2.61 -25.12 2.76
CA GLU A 1 -1.71 -24.87 3.91
C GLU A 1 -1.51 -23.36 4.03
N MET A 2 -1.46 -22.81 5.24
CA MET A 2 -1.18 -21.38 5.44
C MET A 2 0.34 -21.16 5.44
N LEU A 3 0.80 -20.08 4.83
CA LEU A 3 2.21 -19.67 4.87
C LEU A 3 2.59 -19.29 6.31
N LYS A 4 3.86 -19.50 6.68
CA LYS A 4 4.41 -18.85 7.87
C LYS A 4 4.44 -17.34 7.66
N VAL A 5 4.46 -16.58 8.74
CA VAL A 5 4.39 -15.11 8.71
C VAL A 5 5.53 -14.53 7.87
N GLU A 6 6.74 -15.04 8.03
CA GLU A 6 7.93 -14.59 7.31
C GLU A 6 7.81 -14.83 5.81
N GLU A 7 7.29 -15.99 5.42
CA GLU A 7 7.07 -16.38 4.03
C GLU A 7 5.98 -15.52 3.38
N ALA A 8 4.91 -15.21 4.13
CA ALA A 8 3.85 -14.32 3.68
C ALA A 8 4.37 -12.89 3.43
N TYR A 9 5.18 -12.35 4.35
CA TYR A 9 5.82 -11.03 4.16
C TYR A 9 6.78 -11.01 2.98
N ALA A 10 7.59 -12.06 2.81
CA ALA A 10 8.47 -12.19 1.65
C ALA A 10 7.68 -12.21 0.34
N LEU A 11 6.55 -12.93 0.29
CA LEU A 11 5.68 -12.99 -0.88
C LEU A 11 5.07 -11.63 -1.22
N ILE A 12 4.44 -10.94 -0.27
CA ILE A 12 3.81 -9.64 -0.55
C ILE A 12 4.83 -8.57 -0.96
N ARG A 13 6.07 -8.64 -0.45
CA ARG A 13 7.16 -7.72 -0.84
C ARG A 13 7.89 -8.11 -2.12
N SER A 14 7.56 -9.24 -2.74
CA SER A 14 8.28 -9.75 -3.91
C SER A 14 7.88 -9.13 -5.25
N GLY A 15 6.88 -8.24 -5.29
CA GLY A 15 6.30 -7.74 -6.54
C GLY A 15 5.32 -8.70 -7.21
N LYS A 16 5.09 -9.88 -6.65
CA LYS A 16 4.27 -10.95 -7.27
C LYS A 16 2.80 -10.93 -6.86
N VAL A 17 2.39 -9.99 -6.02
CA VAL A 17 1.01 -9.88 -5.52
C VAL A 17 0.38 -8.63 -6.15
N PRO A 18 -0.35 -8.74 -7.28
CA PRO A 18 -0.79 -7.57 -8.04
C PRO A 18 -1.63 -6.58 -7.24
N ALA A 19 -2.48 -7.08 -6.34
CA ALA A 19 -3.28 -6.23 -5.47
C ALA A 19 -2.42 -5.44 -4.46
N TYR A 20 -1.32 -6.01 -3.99
CA TYR A 20 -0.39 -5.32 -3.09
C TYR A 20 0.37 -4.22 -3.83
N GLU A 21 0.84 -4.51 -5.04
CA GLU A 21 1.49 -3.52 -5.90
C GLU A 21 0.54 -2.38 -6.29
N ALA A 22 -0.71 -2.68 -6.61
CA ALA A 22 -1.71 -1.69 -6.97
C ALA A 22 -1.96 -0.68 -5.84
N ILE A 23 -1.97 -1.13 -4.58
CA ILE A 23 -2.11 -0.24 -3.41
C ILE A 23 -0.99 0.80 -3.40
N PHE A 24 0.27 0.40 -3.57
CA PHE A 24 1.39 1.35 -3.51
C PHE A 24 1.57 2.19 -4.79
N ALA A 25 0.99 1.77 -5.90
CA ALA A 25 0.96 2.55 -7.14
C ALA A 25 -0.18 3.58 -7.19
N SER A 26 -1.18 3.48 -6.30
CA SER A 26 -2.34 4.37 -6.22
C SER A 26 -1.96 5.83 -5.94
N GLU A 27 -2.84 6.75 -6.32
CA GLU A 27 -2.69 8.16 -5.95
C GLU A 27 -2.93 8.36 -4.45
N ASP A 28 -3.82 7.55 -3.87
CA ASP A 28 -4.10 7.56 -2.43
C ASP A 28 -2.85 7.20 -1.60
N ALA A 29 -1.97 6.33 -2.09
CA ALA A 29 -0.70 6.02 -1.42
C ALA A 29 0.24 7.23 -1.32
N LYS A 30 0.16 8.19 -2.25
CA LYS A 30 0.94 9.44 -2.20
C LYS A 30 0.23 10.51 -1.37
N GLU A 31 -1.09 10.60 -1.49
CA GLU A 31 -1.91 11.61 -0.83
C GLU A 31 -1.88 11.50 0.70
N GLY A 32 -1.91 10.29 1.25
CA GLY A 32 -1.88 10.08 2.71
C GLY A 32 -0.67 10.75 3.39
N PRO A 33 0.57 10.40 2.98
CA PRO A 33 1.78 11.04 3.50
C PRO A 33 1.82 12.56 3.26
N LEU A 34 1.35 13.03 2.11
CA LEU A 34 1.33 14.45 1.77
C LEU A 34 0.38 15.24 2.69
N ALA A 35 -0.85 14.75 2.86
CA ALA A 35 -1.85 15.37 3.75
C ALA A 35 -1.36 15.42 5.20
N PHE A 36 -0.67 14.37 5.67
CA PHE A 36 -0.05 14.35 6.98
C PHE A 36 1.03 15.44 7.12
N ALA A 37 1.94 15.55 6.14
CA ALA A 37 2.99 16.56 6.15
C ALA A 37 2.43 18.00 6.12
N GLU A 38 1.30 18.19 5.46
CA GLU A 38 0.62 19.49 5.33
C GLU A 38 -0.36 19.78 6.48
N GLY A 39 -0.59 18.82 7.40
CA GLY A 39 -1.50 18.99 8.54
C GLY A 39 -2.97 19.12 8.15
N ARG A 40 -3.37 18.51 7.04
CA ARG A 40 -4.75 18.53 6.53
C ARG A 40 -5.34 17.13 6.45
N GLU A 41 -6.66 17.06 6.27
CA GLU A 41 -7.31 15.80 5.96
C GLU A 41 -6.93 15.34 4.52
N PRO A 42 -6.70 14.03 4.32
CA PRO A 42 -6.44 13.46 3.02
C PRO A 42 -7.72 13.37 2.17
N LYS A 43 -7.58 13.56 0.86
CA LYS A 43 -8.65 13.43 -0.13
C LYS A 43 -8.52 12.13 -0.90
N TRP A 44 -9.19 11.10 -0.43
CA TRP A 44 -9.18 9.78 -1.05
C TRP A 44 -9.98 9.76 -2.35
N SER A 45 -9.38 9.17 -3.38
CA SER A 45 -9.97 8.97 -4.70
C SER A 45 -10.43 7.53 -4.93
N GLY A 46 -9.86 6.58 -4.19
CA GLY A 46 -10.04 5.15 -4.41
C GLY A 46 -9.33 4.62 -5.66
N GLN A 47 -8.40 5.40 -6.25
CA GLN A 47 -7.64 5.08 -7.46
C GLN A 47 -6.14 5.07 -7.20
#